data_AF-I6F067-F1
#
_entry.id   AF-I6F067-F1
#
_cell.length_a   1.000
_cell.length_b   1.000
_cell.length_c   1.000
_cell.angle_alpha   90.00
_cell.angle_beta   90.00
_cell.angle_gamma   90.00
#
_symmetry.space_group_name_H-M   'P 1'
#
loop_
_entity.id
_entity.type
_entity.pdbx_description
1 polymer ?
#
loop_
_entity_poly.entity_id
_entity_poly.type
_entity_poly.pdbx_seq_one_letter_code
_entity_poly.pdbx_strand_id
1 'polypeptide(L)'
;MKRPNFLFVMTDTQATNMVGCYSGKPLNTQNIDSLAAEGIRFNSAYTCSPVCTPARAGLFTGIYANQSGPWTNNVAPGKNISTMGRYFKDAG
;
A
#
# COMPACT_ATOMS: atom_id res chain seq x y z
N MET A 1 -15.46 -17.89 -14.55
CA MET A 1 -15.45 -17.18 -13.26
C MET A 1 -15.72 -15.70 -13.51
N LYS A 2 -16.51 -15.02 -12.66
CA LYS A 2 -16.73 -13.58 -12.78
C LYS A 2 -15.45 -12.85 -12.31
N ARG A 3 -15.04 -11.80 -13.03
CA ARG A 3 -13.88 -10.99 -12.65
C ARG A 3 -14.15 -10.33 -11.29
N PRO A 4 -13.29 -10.51 -10.28
CA PRO A 4 -13.47 -9.86 -8.99
C PRO A 4 -13.18 -8.36 -9.09
N ASN A 5 -13.84 -7.58 -8.24
CA ASN A 5 -13.45 -6.18 -8.01
C ASN A 5 -12.32 -6.15 -6.97
N PHE A 6 -11.41 -5.19 -7.10
CA PHE A 6 -10.34 -4.96 -6.15
C PHE A 6 -10.52 -3.60 -5.47
N LEU A 7 -10.56 -3.59 -4.14
CA LEU A 7 -10.61 -2.36 -3.34
C LEU A 7 -9.27 -2.18 -2.63
N PHE A 8 -8.54 -1.13 -2.98
CA PHE A 8 -7.29 -0.76 -2.34
C PHE A 8 -7.51 0.41 -1.37
N VAL A 9 -7.38 0.16 -0.07
CA VAL A 9 -7.50 1.19 0.98
C VAL A 9 -6.11 1.49 1.53
N MET A 10 -5.71 2.76 1.49
CA MET A 10 -4.42 3.23 2.00
C MET A 10 -4.61 4.46 2.87
N THR A 11 -4.08 4.40 4.09
CA THR A 11 -3.95 5.55 4.99
C THR A 11 -2.57 6.19 4.84
N ASP A 12 -2.43 7.47 5.17
CA ASP A 12 -1.12 8.14 5.22
C ASP A 12 -0.60 8.20 6.66
N THR A 13 0.72 8.05 6.84
CA THR A 13 1.42 8.17 8.14
C THR A 13 0.94 7.27 9.27
N GLN A 14 0.24 6.17 8.98
CA GLN A 14 -0.24 5.24 10.01
C GLN A 14 0.89 4.34 10.53
N ALA A 15 1.16 4.42 11.83
CA ALA A 15 2.05 3.48 12.50
C ALA A 15 1.32 2.17 12.82
N THR A 16 2.04 1.04 12.81
CA THR A 16 1.49 -0.30 13.07
C THR A 16 0.74 -0.39 14.41
N ASN A 17 1.21 0.30 15.44
CA ASN A 17 0.59 0.30 16.77
C ASN A 17 -0.65 1.22 16.90
N MET A 18 -1.09 1.87 15.81
CA MET A 18 -2.32 2.67 15.77
C MET A 18 -3.56 1.85 15.39
N VAL A 19 -3.41 0.53 15.20
CA VAL A 19 -4.50 -0.39 14.84
C VAL A 19 -4.65 -1.46 15.91
N GLY A 20 -5.88 -1.74 16.34
CA GLY A 20 -6.21 -2.66 17.44
C GLY A 20 -5.60 -4.05 17.22
N CYS A 21 -5.81 -4.64 16.05
CA CYS A 21 -5.34 -5.99 15.69
C CYS A 21 -3.80 -6.15 15.64
N TYR A 22 -3.04 -5.05 15.67
CA TYR A 22 -1.58 -5.07 15.77
C TYR A 22 -1.06 -4.61 17.13
N SER A 23 -1.75 -3.69 17.79
CA SER A 23 -1.31 -3.11 19.07
C SER A 23 -1.65 -3.97 20.28
N GLY A 24 -2.65 -4.86 20.17
CA GLY A 24 -3.21 -5.60 21.31
C GLY A 24 -3.95 -4.71 22.32
N LYS A 25 -4.19 -3.43 22.00
CA LYS A 25 -4.91 -2.47 22.82
C LYS A 25 -6.34 -2.28 22.29
N PRO A 26 -7.31 -1.92 23.16
CA PRO A 26 -8.67 -1.62 22.74
C PRO A 26 -8.75 -0.25 22.05
N LEU A 27 -8.29 -0.18 20.79
CA LEU A 27 -8.37 1.00 19.94
C LEU A 27 -9.71 1.03 19.18
N ASN A 28 -10.14 2.22 18.77
CA ASN A 28 -11.38 2.39 18.01
C ASN A 28 -11.20 2.09 16.52
N THR A 29 -10.90 0.83 16.19
CA THR A 29 -10.56 0.37 14.82
C THR A 29 -11.35 -0.87 14.39
N GLN A 30 -12.56 -1.07 14.92
CA GLN A 30 -13.29 -2.35 14.82
C GLN A 30 -13.49 -2.82 13.37
N ASN A 31 -13.69 -1.90 12.42
CA ASN A 31 -13.83 -2.24 10.99
C ASN A 31 -12.53 -2.80 10.38
N ILE A 32 -11.37 -2.25 10.74
CA ILE A 32 -10.07 -2.75 10.27
C ILE A 32 -9.75 -4.08 10.98
N ASP A 33 -10.11 -4.19 12.26
CA ASP A 33 -9.88 -5.39 13.05
C ASP A 33 -10.72 -6.58 12.56
N SER A 34 -11.98 -6.36 12.18
CA SER A 34 -12.84 -7.37 11.53
C SER A 34 -12.29 -7.79 10.16
N LEU A 35 -11.85 -6.84 9.33
CA LEU A 35 -11.21 -7.17 8.04
C LEU A 35 -9.96 -8.05 8.23
N ALA A 36 -9.16 -7.80 9.26
CA ALA A 36 -7.99 -8.61 9.58
C ALA A 36 -8.35 -10.00 10.13
N ALA A 37 -9.47 -10.14 10.84
CA ALA A 37 -9.93 -11.42 11.38
C ALA A 37 -10.54 -12.34 10.31
N GLU A 38 -11.14 -11.76 9.27
CA GLU A 38 -11.76 -12.48 8.14
C GLU A 38 -10.77 -12.74 6.99
N GLY A 39 -9.57 -12.16 7.05
CA GLY A 39 -8.58 -12.19 5.98
C GLY A 39 -7.19 -12.61 6.41
N ILE A 40 -6.18 -12.11 5.69
CA ILE A 40 -4.77 -12.32 5.99
C ILE A 40 -4.17 -11.03 6.53
N ARG A 41 -3.50 -11.13 7.68
CA ARG A 41 -2.77 -10.03 8.32
C ARG A 41 -1.27 -10.30 8.28
N PHE A 42 -0.48 -9.33 7.81
CA PHE A 42 0.98 -9.46 7.70
C PHE A 42 1.67 -8.86 8.92
N ASN A 43 2.41 -9.65 9.69
CA ASN A 43 3.16 -9.17 10.87
C ASN A 43 4.48 -8.45 10.52
N SER A 44 4.92 -8.54 9.26
CA SER A 44 6.22 -8.05 8.81
C SER A 44 6.12 -7.43 7.42
N ALA A 45 5.32 -6.36 7.30
CA ALA A 45 5.22 -5.55 6.10
C ALA A 45 5.98 -4.23 6.28
N TYR A 46 6.89 -3.92 5.35
CA TYR A 46 7.77 -2.75 5.43
C TYR A 46 7.58 -1.85 4.21
N THR A 47 7.62 -0.53 4.43
CA THR A 47 7.64 0.44 3.33
C THR A 47 8.98 0.38 2.59
N CYS A 48 8.95 0.55 1.27
CA CYS A 48 10.17 0.68 0.46
C CYS A 48 10.98 1.95 0.81
N SER A 49 10.33 2.97 1.37
CA SER A 49 10.97 4.23 1.77
C SER A 49 10.13 4.94 2.84
N PRO A 50 10.75 5.57 3.87
CA PRO A 50 10.02 6.25 4.94
C PRO A 50 9.59 7.68 4.57
N VAL A 51 9.18 7.92 3.31
CA VAL A 51 8.72 9.23 2.83
C VAL A 51 7.65 9.07 1.75
N CYS A 52 6.70 10.00 1.69
CA CYS A 52 5.42 9.87 0.98
C CYS A 52 5.54 9.48 -0.51
N THR A 53 6.23 10.28 -1.34
CA THR A 53 6.29 10.04 -2.79
C THR A 53 7.07 8.76 -3.12
N PRO A 54 8.26 8.51 -2.56
CA PRO A 54 9.00 7.27 -2.78
C PRO A 54 8.26 6.00 -2.29
N ALA A 55 7.58 6.07 -1.13
CA ALA A 55 6.77 4.96 -0.62
C ALA A 55 5.63 4.57 -1.57
N ARG A 56 4.87 5.58 -2.03
CA ARG A 56 3.75 5.42 -2.96
C ARG A 56 4.24 4.98 -4.33
N ALA A 57 5.36 5.49 -4.80
CA ALA A 57 5.97 5.05 -6.06
C ALA A 57 6.31 3.57 -6.01
N GLY A 58 6.95 3.10 -4.92
CA GLY A 58 7.26 1.68 -4.75
C GLY A 58 6.01 0.79 -4.80
N LEU A 59 4.99 1.19 -4.04
CA LEU A 59 3.70 0.49 -3.98
C LEU A 59 2.98 0.43 -5.33
N PHE A 60 2.90 1.55 -6.06
CA PHE A 60 2.13 1.62 -7.30
C PHE A 60 2.89 1.10 -8.52
N THR A 61 4.21 1.03 -8.49
CA THR A 61 5.00 0.52 -9.62
C THR A 61 5.45 -0.92 -9.44
N GLY A 62 5.46 -1.43 -8.20
CA GLY A 62 5.94 -2.78 -7.88
C GLY A 62 7.46 -2.93 -7.94
N ILE A 63 8.20 -1.82 -8.07
CA ILE A 63 9.66 -1.76 -8.12
C ILE A 63 10.16 -0.72 -7.13
N TYR A 64 11.43 -0.77 -6.74
CA TYR A 64 11.94 0.15 -5.72
C TYR A 64 11.97 1.61 -6.22
N ALA A 65 11.95 2.55 -5.27
CA ALA A 65 11.98 3.99 -5.52
C ALA A 65 13.19 4.43 -6.38
N ASN A 66 14.35 3.81 -6.17
CA ASN A 66 15.55 4.03 -6.98
C ASN A 66 15.43 3.53 -8.44
N GLN A 67 14.52 2.59 -8.71
CA GLN A 67 14.25 2.08 -10.06
C GLN A 67 13.12 2.86 -10.75
N SER A 68 12.11 3.27 -9.99
CA SER A 68 10.97 4.05 -10.52
C SER A 68 11.28 5.54 -10.70
N GLY A 69 12.27 6.08 -9.96
CA GLY A 69 12.73 7.47 -10.07
C GLY A 69 12.63 8.30 -8.78
N PRO A 70 11.54 8.25 -7.99
CA PRO A 70 11.37 9.17 -6.86
C PRO A 70 12.27 8.82 -5.67
N TRP A 71 13.36 9.56 -5.45
CA TRP A 71 14.18 9.44 -4.24
C TRP A 71 13.75 10.40 -3.11
N THR A 72 12.87 11.37 -3.40
CA THR A 72 12.32 12.33 -2.43
C THR A 72 10.90 12.75 -2.84
N ASN A 73 10.26 13.58 -2.02
CA ASN A 73 8.97 14.17 -2.35
C ASN A 73 9.06 15.11 -3.55
N ASN A 74 7.95 15.23 -4.29
CA ASN A 74 7.82 16.06 -5.49
C ASN A 74 8.67 15.62 -6.70
N VAL A 75 9.13 14.36 -6.71
CA VAL A 75 9.74 13.74 -7.89
C VAL A 75 8.78 12.71 -8.46
N ALA A 76 8.40 12.87 -9.73
CA ALA A 76 7.51 11.92 -10.40
C ALA A 76 8.25 10.65 -10.84
N PRO A 77 7.58 9.49 -10.90
CA PRO A 77 8.13 8.31 -11.56
C PRO A 77 8.46 8.57 -13.04
N GLY A 78 9.40 7.80 -13.58
CA GLY A 78 9.74 7.84 -15.00
C GLY A 78 8.50 7.57 -15.89
N LYS A 79 8.40 8.28 -17.01
CA LYS A 79 7.23 8.19 -17.91
C LYS A 79 6.98 6.79 -18.50
N ASN A 80 8.04 5.97 -18.57
CA ASN A 80 7.98 4.61 -19.11
C ASN A 80 7.72 3.54 -18.03
N ILE A 81 7.46 3.94 -16.79
CA ILE A 81 7.22 3.01 -15.69
C ILE A 81 5.72 2.70 -15.60
N SER A 82 5.39 1.43 -15.83
CA SER A 82 4.03 0.93 -15.64
C SER A 82 3.62 0.98 -14.17
N THR A 83 2.35 1.33 -13.92
CA THR A 83 1.76 1.36 -12.59
C THR A 83 0.68 0.28 -12.47
N MET A 84 0.28 -0.02 -11.23
CA MET A 84 -0.83 -0.91 -10.88
C MET A 84 -2.08 -0.61 -11.71
N GLY A 85 -2.41 0.68 -11.92
CA GLY A 85 -3.55 1.07 -12.74
C GLY A 85 -3.41 0.69 -14.22
N ARG A 86 -2.20 0.74 -14.78
CA ARG A 86 -1.93 0.27 -16.15
C ARG A 86 -2.06 -1.25 -16.24
N TYR A 87 -1.49 -1.99 -15.28
CA TYR A 87 -1.61 -3.44 -15.22
C TYR A 87 -3.07 -3.90 -15.11
N PHE A 88 -3.87 -3.27 -14.26
CA PHE A 88 -5.29 -3.58 -14.15
C PHE A 88 -6.04 -3.28 -15.45
N LYS A 89 -5.79 -2.13 -16.08
CA LYS A 89 -6.40 -1.77 -17.37
C LYS A 89 -6.05 -2.77 -18.47
N ASP A 90 -4.78 -3.16 -18.59
CA ASP A 90 -4.32 -4.07 -19.64
C ASP A 90 -4.85 -5.50 -19.44
N ALA A 91 -5.11 -5.89 -18.19
CA ALA A 91 -5.75 -7.17 -17.89
C ALA A 91 -7.27 -7.17 -18.16
N GLY A 92 -7.88 -6.03 -18.51
CA GLY A 92 -9.32 -5.82 -18.78
C GLY A 92 -10.17 -5.58 -17.53
#